data_AF-A0A957HPT3-F1
#
_entry.id   AF-A0A957HPT3-F1
#
_cell.length_a   1.000
_cell.length_b   1.000
_cell.length_c   1.000
_cell.angle_alpha   90.00
_cell.angle_beta   90.00
_cell.angle_gamma   90.00
#
_symmetry.space_group_name_H-M   'P 1'
#
loop_
_entity.id
_entity.type
_entity.pdbx_description
1 polymer ?
#
loop_
_entity_poly.entity_id
_entity_poly.type
_entity_poly.pdbx_seq_one_letter_code
_entity_poly.pdbx_strand_id
1 'polypeptide(L)' 'EGAILVSHSPPQGAVDRGSSGRSLGSVAVRETVLTKKPALVVCGHIHQSAGQSTTLGESVVINAGPGGILWDLLME' A
#
# COMPACT_ATOMS: atom_id res chain seq x y z
N GLU A 1 10.86 11.29 9.44
CA GLU A 1 10.57 11.57 8.02
C GLU A 1 11.26 10.50 7.17
N GLY A 2 10.72 10.16 5.99
CA GLY A 2 11.31 9.13 5.12
C GLY A 2 11.10 7.67 5.56
N ALA A 3 10.17 7.42 6.50
CA ALA A 3 9.91 6.06 6.99
C ALA A 3 9.22 5.18 5.92
N ILE A 4 9.48 3.87 5.99
CA ILE A 4 8.74 2.86 5.22
C ILE A 4 7.82 2.12 6.18
N LEU A 5 6.53 2.04 5.84
CA LEU A 5 5.58 1.19 6.53
C LEU A 5 5.45 -0.14 5.79
N VAL A 6 5.59 -1.25 6.50
CA VAL A 6 5.28 -2.59 5.95
C VAL A 6 4.10 -3.16 6.72
N SER A 7 3.03 -3.52 6.02
CA SER A 7 1.83 -4.12 6.61
C SER A 7 1.39 -5.35 5.82
N HIS A 8 0.74 -6.33 6.47
CA HIS A 8 0.17 -7.44 5.71
C HIS A 8 -1.01 -6.96 4.84
N SER A 9 -2.00 -6.32 5.48
CA SER A 9 -3.18 -5.80 4.80
C SER A 9 -2.90 -4.46 4.10
N PRO A 10 -3.49 -4.21 2.93
CA PRO A 10 -3.42 -2.92 2.27
C PRO A 10 -4.25 -1.87 3.03
N PRO A 11 -3.92 -0.58 2.94
CA PRO A 11 -4.78 0.49 3.43
C PRO A 11 -6.12 0.46 2.69
N GLN A 12 -7.23 0.71 3.40
CA GLN A 12 -8.54 0.79 2.74
C GLN A 12 -8.55 1.86 1.64
N GLY A 13 -9.03 1.48 0.46
CA GLY A 13 -9.11 2.33 -0.73
C GLY A 13 -7.80 2.45 -1.53
N ALA A 14 -6.73 1.75 -1.12
CA ALA A 14 -5.46 1.72 -1.84
C ALA A 14 -5.03 0.28 -2.08
N VAL A 15 -4.92 -0.13 -3.35
CA VAL A 15 -4.44 -1.47 -3.78
C VAL A 15 -5.09 -2.64 -3.03
N ASP A 16 -6.39 -2.50 -2.78
CA ASP A 16 -7.18 -3.36 -1.89
C ASP A 16 -8.45 -3.93 -2.54
N ARG A 17 -8.53 -3.94 -3.87
CA ARG A 17 -9.71 -4.43 -4.58
C ARG A 17 -9.63 -5.92 -4.84
N GLY A 18 -10.57 -6.67 -4.25
CA GLY A 18 -10.72 -8.10 -4.51
C GLY A 18 -11.37 -8.39 -5.87
N SER A 19 -11.59 -9.67 -6.18
CA SER A 19 -12.21 -10.12 -7.45
C SER A 19 -13.60 -9.56 -7.73
N SER A 20 -14.35 -9.18 -6.69
CA SER A 20 -15.66 -8.52 -6.82
C SER A 20 -15.57 -7.00 -7.04
N GLY A 21 -14.37 -6.44 -7.12
CA GLY A 21 -14.13 -4.99 -7.20
C GLY A 21 -14.33 -4.23 -5.89
N ARG A 22 -14.78 -4.92 -4.81
CA ARG A 22 -14.95 -4.33 -3.48
C ARG A 22 -13.60 -4.02 -2.85
N SER A 23 -13.54 -2.90 -2.13
CA SER A 23 -12.44 -2.52 -1.25
C SER A 23 -12.45 -3.42 0.00
N LEU A 24 -11.31 -4.05 0.29
CA LEU A 24 -11.11 -5.01 1.37
C LEU A 24 -9.95 -4.61 2.32
N GLY A 25 -9.42 -3.39 2.16
CA GLY A 25 -8.28 -2.92 2.94
C GLY A 25 -8.64 -2.49 4.36
N SER A 26 -7.61 -2.28 5.17
CA SER A 26 -7.71 -1.92 6.58
C SER A 26 -7.87 -0.42 6.78
N VAL A 27 -8.90 -0.04 7.54
CA VAL A 27 -9.14 1.35 7.98
C VAL A 27 -8.00 1.83 8.88
N ALA A 28 -7.55 1.01 9.83
CA ALA A 28 -6.48 1.39 10.76
C ALA A 28 -5.14 1.65 10.04
N VAL A 29 -4.81 0.85 9.02
CA VAL A 29 -3.63 1.10 8.19
C VAL A 29 -3.79 2.40 7.42
N ARG A 30 -4.98 2.63 6.83
CA ARG A 30 -5.30 3.88 6.12
C ARG A 30 -5.08 5.12 7.00
N GLU A 31 -5.63 5.11 8.20
CA GLU A 31 -5.50 6.21 9.16
C GLU A 31 -4.03 6.42 9.56
N THR A 32 -3.31 5.34 9.83
CA THR A 32 -1.88 5.39 10.14
C THR A 32 -1.08 6.06 9.02
N VAL A 33 -1.35 5.69 7.75
CA VAL A 33 -0.67 6.28 6.60
C VAL A 33 -0.95 7.76 6.49
N LEU A 34 -2.22 8.18 6.61
CA LEU A 34 -2.59 9.60 6.53
C LEU A 34 -1.98 10.44 7.67
N THR A 35 -1.87 9.89 8.88
CA THR A 35 -1.32 10.61 10.03
C THR A 35 0.20 10.64 10.04
N LYS A 36 0.85 9.52 9.71
CA LYS A 36 2.31 9.37 9.83
C LYS A 36 3.07 9.68 8.54
N LYS A 37 2.39 9.68 7.40
CA LYS A 37 2.93 10.06 6.09
C LYS A 37 4.27 9.39 5.77
N PRO A 38 4.37 8.04 5.81
CA PRO A 38 5.57 7.34 5.37
C PRO A 38 5.87 7.66 3.90
N ALA A 39 7.14 7.59 3.49
CA ALA A 39 7.50 7.75 2.09
C ALA A 39 6.96 6.60 1.23
N LEU A 40 6.95 5.39 1.78
CA LEU A 40 6.47 4.18 1.11
C LEU A 40 5.67 3.29 2.08
N VAL A 41 4.60 2.70 1.57
CA VAL A 41 3.81 1.66 2.24
C VAL A 41 3.87 0.40 1.38
N VAL A 42 4.45 -0.67 1.92
CA VAL A 42 4.51 -1.99 1.27
C VAL A 42 3.47 -2.90 1.92
N CYS A 43 2.61 -3.48 1.11
CA CYS A 43 1.54 -4.37 1.57
C CYS A 43 1.35 -5.61 0.68
N GLY A 44 0.41 -6.47 1.07
CA GLY A 44 0.06 -7.69 0.34
C GLY A 44 -1.42 -8.05 0.51
N HIS A 45 -1.68 -9.31 0.87
CA HIS A 45 -3.00 -9.87 1.22
C HIS A 45 -4.02 -10.01 0.07
N ILE A 46 -4.24 -8.98 -0.74
CA ILE A 46 -5.22 -9.00 -1.83
C ILE A 46 -4.53 -9.37 -3.14
N HIS A 47 -4.59 -10.64 -3.53
CA HIS A 47 -3.84 -11.18 -4.68
C HIS A 47 -4.19 -10.51 -6.01
N GLN A 48 -5.45 -10.07 -6.18
CA GLN A 48 -5.89 -9.34 -7.38
C GLN A 48 -5.24 -7.97 -7.52
N SER A 49 -4.71 -7.42 -6.43
CA SER A 49 -3.98 -6.15 -6.43
C SER A 49 -2.46 -6.32 -6.39
N ALA A 50 -1.93 -7.55 -6.49
CA ALA A 50 -0.49 -7.78 -6.57
C ALA A 50 0.13 -6.99 -7.75
N GLY A 51 1.25 -6.31 -7.48
CA GLY A 51 1.95 -5.47 -8.47
C GLY A 51 1.35 -4.07 -8.64
N GLN A 52 0.19 -3.77 -8.05
CA GLN A 52 -0.43 -2.45 -8.17
C GLN A 52 0.14 -1.47 -7.16
N SER A 53 0.34 -0.22 -7.58
CA SER A 53 0.66 0.92 -6.72
C SER A 53 -0.34 2.06 -6.87
N THR A 54 -0.47 2.88 -5.84
CA THR A 54 -1.23 4.14 -5.87
C THR A 54 -0.67 5.12 -4.85
N THR A 55 -1.18 6.34 -4.84
CA THR A 55 -0.88 7.34 -3.81
C THR A 55 -2.01 7.40 -2.78
N LEU A 56 -1.65 7.52 -1.50
CA LEU A 56 -2.57 7.73 -0.40
C LEU A 56 -2.10 8.90 0.47
N GLY A 57 -2.68 10.08 0.26
CA GLY A 57 -2.15 11.31 0.84
C GLY A 57 -0.79 11.64 0.23
N GLU A 58 0.25 11.69 1.05
CA GLU A 58 1.65 11.96 0.61
C GLU A 58 2.46 10.67 0.43
N SER A 59 1.88 9.50 0.74
CA SER A 59 2.57 8.22 0.69
C SER A 59 2.31 7.47 -0.61
N VAL A 60 3.35 6.84 -1.15
CA VAL A 60 3.17 5.81 -2.17
C VAL A 60 2.82 4.49 -1.48
N VAL A 61 1.82 3.78 -2.00
CA VAL A 61 1.39 2.46 -1.51
C VAL A 61 1.58 1.45 -2.63
N ILE A 62 2.26 0.34 -2.33
CA ILE A 62 2.49 -0.78 -3.25
C ILE A 62 2.02 -2.08 -2.62
N ASN A 63 1.28 -2.88 -3.38
CA ASN A 63 1.02 -4.27 -3.04
C ASN A 63 2.07 -5.14 -3.74
N ALA A 64 3.06 -5.63 -3.00
CA ALA A 64 4.22 -6.33 -3.57
C ALA A 64 3.85 -7.70 -4.16
N GLY A 65 2.72 -8.27 -3.75
CA GLY A 65 2.34 -9.63 -4.11
C GLY A 65 3.36 -10.69 -3.69
N PRO A 66 3.13 -11.96 -4.05
CA PRO A 66 4.02 -13.06 -3.69
C PRO A 66 5.35 -13.05 -4.46
N GLY A 67 5.41 -12.38 -5.62
CA GLY A 67 6.62 -12.30 -6.44
C GLY A 67 7.65 -11.29 -5.94
N GLY A 68 7.25 -10.40 -5.02
CA GLY A 68 8.08 -9.27 -4.62
C GLY A 68 8.26 -8.23 -5.73
N ILE A 69 8.80 -7.07 -5.37
CA ILE A 69 9.05 -5.95 -6.27
C ILE A 69 10.37 -5.29 -5.87
N LEU A 70 11.16 -4.87 -6.86
CA LEU A 70 12.27 -3.95 -6.66
C LEU A 70 11.73 -2.52 -6.71
N TRP A 71 12.02 -1.74 -5.68
CA TRP A 71 11.52 -0.38 -5.54
C TRP A 71 12.65 0.56 -5.16
N ASP A 72 12.86 1.60 -5.98
CA ASP A 72 13.81 2.66 -5.71
C ASP A 72 13.08 3.85 -5.05
N LEU A 73 13.57 4.28 -3.89
CA LEU A 73 13.01 5.43 -3.15
C LEU A 73 13.53 6.78 -3.65
N LEU A 74 14.50 6.74 -4.57
CA LEU A 74 15.13 7.92 -5.15
C LEU A 74 14.36 8.32 -6.41
N MET A 75 13.28 9.07 -6.24
CA MET A 75 12.77 9.94 -7.30
C MET A 75 12.59 11.32 -6.71
N GLU A 76 13.59 12.17 -6.94
CA GLU A 76 13.40 13.63 -7.02
C GLU A 76 12.62 13.98 -8.29
#